data_AF-A0A7N2M8U4-F1
#
_entry.id   AF-A0A7N2M8U4-F1
#
_cell.length_a   1.000
_cell.length_b   1.000
_cell.length_c   1.000
_cell.angle_alpha   90.00
_cell.angle_beta   90.00
_cell.angle_gamma   90.00
#
_symmetry.space_group_name_H-M   'P 1'
#
loop_
_entity.id
_entity.type
_entity.pdbx_description
1 polymer ?
#
loop_
_entity_poly.entity_id
_entity_poly.type
_entity_poly.pdbx_seq_one_letter_code
_entity_poly.pdbx_strand_id
1 'polypeptide(L)' 'MLLPLNQVFSEAARILQDFLEAHDDAPVLVRNPVQPKWFAPAQPRYKANFDRALFKSTDSAGFGVIIQDTNGVRS' A
#
# COMPACT_ATOMS: atom_id res chain seq x y z
N MET A 1 21.54 -16.18 -13.12
CA MET A 1 22.23 -16.48 -14.40
C MET A 1 23.08 -15.24 -14.71
N LEU A 2 24.41 -15.35 -14.75
CA LEU A 2 25.29 -14.20 -15.04
C LEU A 2 25.36 -14.00 -16.55
N LEU A 3 25.19 -12.77 -17.01
CA LEU A 3 25.31 -12.43 -18.43
C LEU A 3 26.78 -12.31 -18.83
N PRO A 4 27.16 -12.77 -20.03
CA PRO A 4 28.46 -12.48 -20.63
C PRO A 4 28.74 -10.97 -20.67
N LEU A 5 29.99 -10.56 -20.41
CA LEU A 5 30.37 -9.14 -20.31
C LEU A 5 30.02 -8.32 -21.56
N ASN A 6 30.10 -8.94 -22.75
CA ASN A 6 29.75 -8.31 -24.02
C ASN A 6 28.23 -8.14 -24.25
N GLN A 7 27.39 -8.77 -23.42
CA GLN A 7 25.92 -8.70 -23.49
C GLN A 7 25.34 -7.79 -22.41
N VAL A 8 26.12 -7.42 -21.38
CA VAL A 8 25.67 -6.58 -20.26
C VAL A 8 25.12 -5.25 -20.76
N PHE A 9 25.81 -4.60 -21.71
CA PHE A 9 25.39 -3.29 -22.21
C PHE A 9 24.06 -3.37 -22.97
N SER A 10 23.95 -4.32 -23.91
CA SER A 10 22.73 -4.49 -24.70
C SER A 10 21.54 -4.88 -23.84
N GLU A 11 21.75 -5.73 -22.82
CA GLU A 11 20.67 -6.11 -21.92
C GLU A 11 20.26 -4.97 -20.99
N ALA A 12 21.22 -4.18 -20.47
CA ALA A 12 20.90 -3.00 -19.68
C ALA A 12 20.10 -1.97 -20.49
N ALA A 13 20.47 -1.76 -21.77
CA ALA A 13 19.73 -0.88 -22.66
C ALA A 13 18.31 -1.39 -22.94
N ARG A 14 18.15 -2.70 -23.15
CA ARG A 14 16.83 -3.34 -23.34
C ARG A 14 15.94 -3.16 -22.12
N ILE A 15 16.46 -3.46 -20.92
CA ILE A 15 15.71 -3.31 -19.66
C ILE A 15 15.30 -1.85 -19.45
N LEU A 16 16.18 -0.90 -19.74
CA LEU A 16 15.86 0.52 -19.64
C LEU A 16 14.77 0.92 -20.63
N GLN A 17 14.84 0.44 -21.87
CA GLN A 17 13.82 0.71 -22.89
C GLN A 17 12.46 0.13 -22.47
N ASP A 18 12.42 -1.13 -22.04
CA ASP A 18 11.21 -1.80 -21.53
C ASP A 18 10.60 -0.99 -20.35
N PHE A 19 11.45 -0.45 -19.47
CA PHE A 19 11.01 0.39 -18.36
C PHE A 19 10.41 1.72 -18.85
N LEU A 20 11.08 2.42 -19.77
CA LEU A 20 10.62 3.71 -20.27
C LEU A 20 9.30 3.58 -21.03
N GLU A 21 9.14 2.55 -21.86
CA GLU A 21 7.90 2.28 -22.58
C GLU A 21 6.74 1.92 -21.66
N ALA A 22 6.99 1.12 -20.62
CA ALA A 22 5.97 0.75 -19.64
C ALA A 22 5.53 1.92 -18.75
N HIS A 23 6.33 2.99 -18.66
CA HIS A 23 6.07 4.16 -17.82
C HIS A 23 5.84 5.44 -18.64
N ASP A 24 5.70 5.33 -19.97
CA ASP A 24 5.20 6.41 -20.83
C ASP A 24 3.67 6.51 -20.69
N ASP A 25 3.20 6.57 -19.44
CA ASP A 25 1.81 6.77 -19.12
C ASP A 25 1.43 8.19 -19.54
N ALA A 26 0.41 8.31 -20.41
CA ALA A 26 -0.25 9.57 -20.67
C ALA A 26 -0.54 10.27 -19.34
N PRO A 27 -0.36 11.61 -19.22
CA PRO A 27 -0.49 12.30 -17.95
C PRO A 27 -1.81 11.93 -17.30
N VAL A 28 -1.71 11.16 -16.20
CA VAL A 28 -2.86 10.76 -15.41
C VAL A 28 -3.53 12.05 -14.99
N LEU A 29 -4.75 12.30 -15.47
CA LEU A 29 -5.58 13.39 -14.95
C LEU A 29 -5.59 13.20 -13.44
N VAL A 30 -4.92 14.12 -12.73
CA VAL A 30 -4.83 14.10 -11.28
C VAL A 30 -6.26 14.23 -10.78
N ARG A 31 -6.91 13.09 -10.54
CA ARG A 31 -8.13 13.06 -9.76
C ARG A 31 -7.69 13.54 -8.40
N ASN A 32 -8.22 14.68 -7.96
CA ASN A 32 -7.99 15.16 -6.61
C ASN A 32 -8.16 13.96 -5.67
N PRO A 33 -7.11 13.59 -4.91
CA PRO A 33 -7.19 12.43 -4.05
C PRO A 33 -8.39 12.66 -3.13
N VAL A 34 -9.35 11.76 -3.19
CA VAL A 34 -10.48 11.79 -2.25
C VAL A 34 -9.84 11.63 -0.88
N GLN A 35 -9.80 12.73 -0.12
CA GLN A 35 -9.28 12.67 1.24
C GLN A 35 -10.14 11.66 2.00
N PRO A 36 -9.54 10.61 2.58
CA PRO A 36 -10.29 9.63 3.35
C PRO A 36 -10.92 10.36 4.54
N LYS A 37 -12.23 10.56 4.47
CA LYS A 37 -13.01 11.11 5.58
C LYS A 37 -13.54 9.96 6.42
N TRP A 38 -13.46 10.10 7.74
CA TRP A 38 -14.10 9.17 8.66
C TRP A 38 -15.61 9.41 8.63
N PHE A 39 -16.39 8.34 8.43
CA PHE A 39 -17.83 8.33 8.56
C PHE A 39 -18.24 7.26 9.57
N ALA A 40 -19.27 7.56 10.37
CA ALA A 40 -19.89 6.58 11.25
C ALA A 40 -20.51 5.44 10.41
N PRO A 41 -20.47 4.18 10.88
CA PRO A 41 -21.16 3.09 10.19
C PRO A 41 -22.67 3.35 10.14
N ALA A 42 -23.35 2.85 9.11
CA ALA A 42 -24.82 2.87 9.06
C ALA A 42 -25.39 1.73 9.93
N GLN A 43 -26.49 1.95 10.64
CA GLN A 43 -27.16 0.85 11.36
C GLN A 43 -27.66 -0.23 10.38
N PRO A 44 -27.53 -1.53 10.68
CA PRO A 44 -27.04 -2.15 11.92
C PRO A 44 -25.56 -2.58 11.87
N ARG A 45 -24.72 -1.86 11.10
CA ARG A 45 -23.31 -2.22 10.86
C ARG A 45 -22.40 -1.68 11.95
N TYR A 46 -21.27 -2.37 12.13
CA TYR A 46 -20.16 -1.94 12.99
C TYR A 46 -18.91 -1.75 12.13
N LYS A 47 -18.00 -0.87 12.58
CA LYS A 47 -16.68 -0.68 11.98
C LYS A 47 -15.63 -1.30 12.89
N ALA A 48 -14.86 -2.25 12.36
CA ALA A 48 -13.70 -2.82 13.05
C ALA A 48 -12.43 -2.29 12.40
N ASN A 49 -11.66 -1.49 13.14
CA ASN A 49 -10.30 -1.12 12.74
C ASN A 49 -9.34 -2.05 13.48
N PHE A 50 -8.33 -2.56 12.80
CA PHE A 50 -7.31 -3.40 13.40
C PHE A 50 -5.93 -2.85 13.05
N ASP A 51 -4.97 -3.05 13.94
CA ASP A 51 -3.58 -2.71 13.69
C ASP A 51 -2.64 -3.74 14.33
N ARG A 52 -1.41 -3.79 13.80
CA ARG A 52 -0.37 -4.72 14.23
C ARG A 52 0.88 -3.96 14.63
N ALA A 53 1.42 -4.31 15.78
CA ALA A 53 2.70 -3.82 16.26
C ALA A 53 3.72 -4.95 16.30
N LEU A 54 4.93 -4.72 15.80
CA LEU A 54 6.05 -5.65 15.89
C LEU A 54 7.07 -5.11 16.91
N PHE A 55 7.44 -5.94 17.87
CA PHE A 55 8.36 -5.60 18.96
C PHE A 55 9.66 -6.39 18.80
N LYS A 56 10.65 -5.80 18.13
CA LYS A 56 11.92 -6.48 17.79
C LYS A 56 12.73 -6.91 19.02
N SER A 57 12.68 -6.13 20.10
CA SER A 57 13.46 -6.40 21.33
C SER A 57 12.99 -7.65 22.07
N THR A 58 11.74 -8.06 21.86
CA THR A 58 11.12 -9.21 22.53
C THR A 58 10.72 -10.31 21.56
N ASP A 59 11.10 -10.18 20.27
CA ASP A 59 10.67 -11.06 19.18
C ASP A 59 9.15 -11.38 19.24
N SER A 60 8.34 -10.34 19.43
CA SER A 60 6.90 -10.50 19.63
C SER A 60 6.07 -9.58 18.76
N ALA A 61 4.79 -9.88 18.63
CA ALA A 61 3.83 -9.08 17.89
C ALA A 61 2.57 -8.82 18.74
N GLY A 62 2.01 -7.62 18.63
CA GLY A 62 0.74 -7.22 19.20
C GLY A 62 -0.30 -7.01 18.10
N PHE A 63 -1.55 -7.36 18.39
CA PHE A 63 -2.69 -7.16 17.50
C PHE A 63 -3.80 -6.45 18.29
N GLY A 64 -4.20 -5.27 17.83
CA GLY A 64 -5.27 -4.48 18.45
C GLY A 64 -6.47 -4.36 17.52
N VAL A 65 -7.68 -4.42 18.07
CA VAL A 65 -8.94 -4.20 17.34
C VAL A 65 -9.79 -3.19 18.10
N ILE A 66 -10.35 -2.22 17.38
CA ILE A 66 -11.35 -1.28 17.90
C ILE A 66 -12.63 -1.48 17.09
N ILE A 67 -13.71 -1.86 17.79
CA ILE A 67 -15.04 -1.99 17.20
C ILE A 67 -15.85 -0.74 17.57
N GLN A 68 -16.44 -0.09 16.58
CA GLN A 68 -17.22 1.14 16.74
C GLN A 68 -18.62 0.95 16.17
N ASP A 69 -19.61 1.38 16.94
CA ASP A 69 -20.99 1.48 16.49
C ASP A 69 -21.25 2.88 15.90
N THR A 70 -22.51 3.20 15.64
CA THR A 70 -22.93 4.50 15.11
C THR A 70 -22.80 5.64 16.10
N ASN A 71 -22.65 5.35 17.40
CA ASN A 71 -22.50 6.30 18.50
C ASN A 71 -21.02 6.57 18.83
N GLY A 72 -20.07 5.84 18.25
CA GLY A 72 -18.63 6.03 18.42
C GLY A 72 -17.92 4.90 19.18
N VAL A 73 -16.79 5.21 19.81
CA VAL A 73 -16.00 4.24 20.58
C VAL A 73 -16.63 4.08 21.97
N ARG A 74 -16.94 2.84 22.36
CA ARG A 74 -17.06 2.46 23.79
C ARG A 74 -15.79 1.69 24.15
N SER A 75 -14.98 2.27 25.02
CA SER A 75 -13.77 1.67 25.61
C SER A 75 -14.10 0.62 26.64
#